data_AF-A0A382PLG3-F1
#
_entry.id   AF-A0A382PLG3-F1
#
_cell.length_a   1.000
_cell.length_b   1.000
_cell.length_c   1.000
_cell.angle_alpha   90.00
_cell.angle_beta   90.00
_cell.angle_gamma   90.00
#
_symmetry.space_group_name_H-M   'P 1'
#
loop_
_entity.id
_entity.type
_entity.pdbx_description
1 polymer ?
#
loop_
_entity_poly.entity_id
_entity_poly.type
_entity_poly.pdbx_seq_one_letter_code
_entity_poly.pdbx_strand_id
1 'polypeptide(L)'
;MISLKKIVGTMLVGTMLAFGASSINAADSKRPIIIPVHNWSSQVVMAYVIGGIFESIGDRVAYTPSDSQAVYESIRLGDVTISHEVWQSAFGKSFDAARDKGGLLDWGDHEARTLEDMGFPNWVMDKGLCPGLPNWEALKSPACAKNFATPDSGGKGRWLEGPQSWHQDLMP
;
A
#
# COMPACT_ATOMS: atom_id res chain seq x y z
N MET A 1 -63.72 4.70 29.09
CA MET A 1 -62.72 5.50 29.82
C MET A 1 -61.32 5.06 29.38
N ILE A 2 -60.72 5.78 28.44
CA ILE A 2 -59.33 5.56 28.05
C ILE A 2 -58.46 6.13 29.18
N SER A 3 -57.67 5.29 29.83
CA SER A 3 -56.85 5.69 30.98
C SER A 3 -55.79 6.70 30.55
N LEU A 4 -55.73 7.85 31.23
CA LEU A 4 -54.76 8.92 30.99
C LEU A 4 -53.31 8.43 31.03
N LYS A 5 -53.04 7.36 31.80
CA LYS A 5 -51.73 6.69 31.87
C LYS A 5 -51.32 5.99 30.56
N LYS A 6 -52.29 5.48 29.78
CA LYS A 6 -52.02 4.85 28.48
C LYS A 6 -51.68 5.91 27.42
N ILE A 7 -52.32 7.09 27.48
CA ILE A 7 -52.07 8.18 26.53
C ILE A 7 -50.66 8.78 26.73
N VAL A 8 -50.23 8.96 27.98
CA VAL A 8 -48.88 9.48 28.29
C VAL A 8 -47.78 8.48 27.87
N GLY A 9 -47.99 7.18 28.09
CA GLY A 9 -47.03 6.14 27.69
C GLY A 9 -46.86 6.02 26.17
N THR A 10 -47.94 6.13 25.40
CA THR A 10 -47.86 6.07 23.93
C THR A 10 -47.24 7.34 23.34
N MET A 11 -47.43 8.51 23.97
CA MET A 11 -46.83 9.76 23.52
C MET A 11 -45.29 9.77 23.71
N LEU A 12 -44.78 9.23 24.83
CA LEU A 12 -43.35 9.14 25.12
C LEU A 12 -42.58 8.17 24.19
N VAL A 13 -43.20 7.06 23.79
CA VAL A 13 -42.59 6.10 22.84
C VAL A 13 -42.57 6.66 21.41
N GLY A 14 -43.60 7.43 21.01
CA GLY A 14 -43.66 8.10 19.72
C GLY A 14 -42.56 9.15 19.53
N THR A 15 -42.22 9.93 20.56
CA THR A 15 -41.15 10.94 20.48
C THR A 15 -39.75 10.32 20.41
N MET A 16 -39.48 9.20 21.10
CA MET A 16 -38.17 8.53 21.02
C MET A 16 -37.91 7.91 19.64
N LEU A 17 -38.93 7.38 18.97
CA LEU A 17 -38.83 6.85 17.61
C LEU A 17 -38.66 7.95 16.55
N ALA A 18 -39.18 9.16 16.79
CA ALA A 18 -39.02 10.29 15.87
C ALA A 18 -37.61 10.93 15.92
N PHE A 19 -36.92 10.87 17.06
CA PHE A 19 -35.54 11.38 17.18
C PHE A 19 -34.45 10.34 16.86
N GLY A 20 -34.76 9.04 16.91
CA GLY A 20 -33.78 7.96 16.67
C GLY A 20 -33.43 7.69 15.20
N ALA A 21 -34.16 8.26 14.25
CA ALA A 21 -33.98 8.04 12.81
C ALA A 21 -33.40 9.25 12.07
N SER A 22 -32.81 10.20 12.79
CA SER A 22 -31.94 11.19 12.15
C SER A 22 -30.66 10.46 11.76
N SER A 23 -30.50 10.11 10.49
CA SER A 23 -29.19 9.79 9.94
C SER A 23 -28.29 10.98 10.27
N ILE A 24 -27.40 10.81 11.23
CA ILE A 24 -26.35 11.78 11.53
C ILE A 24 -25.43 11.72 10.31
N ASN A 25 -25.75 12.51 9.28
CA ASN A 25 -24.82 12.88 8.23
C ASN A 25 -23.81 13.82 8.88
N ALA A 26 -22.89 13.26 9.67
CA ALA A 26 -21.74 14.00 10.16
C ALA A 26 -20.96 14.44 8.93
N ALA A 27 -20.73 15.74 8.81
CA ALA A 27 -19.84 16.25 7.78
C ALA A 27 -18.43 15.68 8.00
N ASP A 28 -17.72 15.42 6.90
CA ASP A 28 -16.35 14.94 6.96
C ASP A 28 -15.42 15.92 7.69
N SER A 29 -14.31 15.38 8.18
CA SER A 29 -13.33 16.18 8.92
C SER A 29 -12.75 17.28 8.04
N LYS A 30 -12.54 18.48 8.61
CA LYS A 30 -11.80 19.55 7.92
C LYS A 30 -10.28 19.33 7.85
N ARG A 31 -9.77 18.27 8.49
CA ARG A 31 -8.35 17.88 8.43
C ARG A 31 -8.07 17.25 7.06
N PRO A 32 -6.91 17.53 6.46
CA PRO A 32 -6.55 16.91 5.19
C PRO A 32 -6.33 15.40 5.33
N ILE A 33 -6.70 14.67 4.30
CA ILE A 33 -6.25 13.30 4.02
C ILE A 33 -4.79 13.40 3.60
N ILE A 34 -3.92 12.78 4.38
CA ILE A 34 -2.48 12.77 4.12
C ILE A 34 -2.16 11.52 3.28
N ILE A 35 -1.80 11.74 2.01
CA ILE A 35 -1.44 10.68 1.06
C ILE A 35 0.09 10.60 0.94
N PRO A 36 0.71 9.43 1.13
CA PRO A 36 2.14 9.27 0.98
C PRO A 36 2.55 9.28 -0.49
N VAL A 37 3.73 9.85 -0.78
CA VAL A 37 4.39 9.76 -2.08
C VAL A 37 5.73 9.07 -1.89
N HIS A 38 5.94 7.98 -2.62
CA HIS A 38 7.16 7.19 -2.63
C HIS A 38 8.01 7.56 -3.85
N ASN A 39 8.77 6.61 -4.37
CA ASN A 39 9.83 6.83 -5.36
C ASN A 39 9.73 5.90 -6.57
N TRP A 40 8.53 5.40 -6.90
CA TRP A 40 8.26 4.74 -8.18
C TRP A 40 7.01 5.31 -8.85
N SER A 41 6.98 5.24 -10.18
CA SER A 41 6.07 6.06 -10.99
C SER A 41 4.58 5.73 -10.79
N SER A 42 4.20 4.45 -10.74
CA SER A 42 2.78 4.07 -10.60
C SER A 42 2.20 4.62 -9.30
N GLN A 43 2.92 4.47 -8.19
CA GLN A 43 2.45 4.94 -6.89
C GLN A 43 2.35 6.45 -6.83
N VAL A 44 3.33 7.18 -7.37
CA VAL A 44 3.29 8.65 -7.41
C VAL A 44 2.08 9.10 -8.22
N VAL A 45 1.88 8.54 -9.42
CA VAL A 45 0.74 8.89 -10.27
C VAL A 45 -0.58 8.57 -9.57
N MET A 46 -0.73 7.36 -9.02
CA MET A 46 -1.97 6.96 -8.36
C MET A 46 -2.25 7.76 -7.09
N ALA A 47 -1.23 8.25 -6.39
CA ALA A 47 -1.39 9.14 -5.23
C ALA A 47 -2.16 10.41 -5.62
N TYR A 48 -1.75 11.04 -6.73
CA TYR A 48 -2.40 12.25 -7.23
C TYR A 48 -3.76 11.97 -7.87
N VAL A 49 -3.96 10.80 -8.50
CA VAL A 49 -5.29 10.40 -8.98
C VAL A 49 -6.28 10.25 -7.83
N ILE A 50 -5.92 9.48 -6.79
CA ILE A 50 -6.78 9.27 -5.62
C ILE A 50 -6.99 10.57 -4.86
N GLY A 51 -5.94 11.39 -4.72
CA GLY A 51 -6.06 12.71 -4.11
C GLY A 51 -7.06 13.61 -4.86
N GLY A 52 -6.99 13.64 -6.20
CA GLY A 52 -7.97 14.38 -7.01
C GLY A 52 -9.40 13.84 -6.87
N ILE A 53 -9.58 12.53 -6.67
CA ILE A 53 -10.89 11.92 -6.38
C ILE A 53 -11.42 12.42 -5.03
N PHE A 54 -10.61 12.41 -3.97
CA PHE A 54 -11.01 12.95 -2.66
C PHE A 54 -11.37 14.44 -2.74
N GLU A 55 -10.54 15.25 -3.40
CA GLU A 55 -10.85 16.67 -3.60
C GLU A 55 -12.16 16.88 -4.38
N SER A 56 -12.47 16.01 -5.34
CA SER A 56 -13.71 16.09 -6.13
C SER A 56 -14.98 15.85 -5.32
N ILE A 57 -14.89 15.14 -4.19
CA ILE A 57 -16.01 14.89 -3.27
C ILE A 57 -16.04 15.85 -2.08
N GLY A 58 -15.15 16.85 -2.06
CA GLY A 58 -15.15 17.95 -1.08
C GLY A 58 -14.13 17.81 0.05
N ASP A 59 -13.30 16.76 0.04
CA ASP A 59 -12.22 16.58 1.01
C ASP A 59 -11.03 17.49 0.74
N ARG A 60 -10.16 17.63 1.74
CA ARG A 60 -8.85 18.27 1.60
C ARG A 60 -7.79 17.20 1.52
N VAL A 61 -6.80 17.36 0.65
CA VAL A 61 -5.69 16.43 0.52
C VAL A 61 -4.37 17.15 0.75
N ALA A 62 -3.42 16.46 1.37
CA ALA A 62 -2.02 16.86 1.39
C ALA A 62 -1.14 15.64 1.08
N TYR A 63 0.02 15.90 0.49
CA TYR A 63 0.97 14.88 0.09
C TYR A 63 2.22 14.96 0.95
N THR A 64 2.76 13.81 1.35
CA THR A 64 4.00 13.75 2.13
C THR A 64 4.97 12.74 1.54
N PRO A 65 6.25 13.12 1.26
CA PRO A 65 7.28 12.14 0.96
C PRO A 65 7.39 11.13 2.11
N SER A 66 7.33 9.84 1.79
CA SER A 66 7.36 8.77 2.80
C SER A 66 8.29 7.66 2.37
N ASP A 67 9.07 7.14 3.32
CA ASP A 67 9.81 5.90 3.14
C ASP A 67 8.80 4.74 2.94
N SER A 68 9.05 3.89 1.95
CA SER A 68 8.11 2.86 1.50
C SER A 68 7.84 1.79 2.55
N GLN A 69 8.75 1.59 3.50
CA GLN A 69 8.59 0.62 4.60
C GLN A 69 8.06 1.30 5.87
N ALA A 70 8.53 2.50 6.20
CA ALA A 70 8.14 3.20 7.42
C ALA A 70 6.70 3.74 7.38
N VAL A 71 6.13 3.97 6.19
CA VAL A 71 4.80 4.56 5.99
C VAL A 71 3.69 3.82 6.77
N TYR A 72 3.79 2.50 6.94
CA TYR A 72 2.77 1.72 7.63
C TYR A 72 2.68 2.03 9.12
N GLU A 73 3.81 2.34 9.78
CA GLU A 73 3.80 2.81 11.16
C GLU A 73 3.23 4.23 11.26
N SER A 74 3.53 5.10 10.30
CA SER A 74 2.92 6.45 10.22
C SER A 74 1.40 6.39 10.02
N ILE A 75 0.90 5.44 9.23
CA ILE A 75 -0.54 5.18 9.08
C ILE A 75 -1.12 4.71 10.41
N ARG A 76 -0.46 3.74 11.05
CA ARG A 76 -0.87 3.18 12.34
C ARG A 76 -1.01 4.26 13.43
N LEU A 77 -0.14 5.26 13.42
CA LEU A 77 -0.14 6.39 14.35
C LEU A 77 -1.09 7.52 13.95
N GLY A 78 -1.61 7.51 12.72
CA GLY A 78 -2.53 8.52 12.19
C GLY A 78 -1.86 9.76 11.58
N ASP A 79 -0.54 9.73 11.39
CA ASP A 79 0.23 10.80 10.73
C ASP A 79 0.04 10.78 9.20
N VAL A 80 -0.13 9.58 8.63
CA VAL A 80 -0.51 9.34 7.23
C VAL A 80 -1.89 8.70 7.21
N THR A 81 -2.72 9.01 6.23
CA THR A 81 -4.13 8.55 6.24
C THR A 81 -4.32 7.22 5.53
N ILE A 82 -3.64 7.00 4.40
CA ILE A 82 -3.82 5.79 3.58
C ILE A 82 -2.50 5.31 2.97
N SER A 83 -2.46 4.06 2.52
CA SER A 83 -1.53 3.57 1.50
C SER A 83 -2.33 2.91 0.39
N HIS A 84 -2.12 3.33 -0.85
CA HIS A 84 -2.85 2.84 -2.03
C HIS A 84 -2.06 1.83 -2.87
N GLU A 85 -0.78 1.60 -2.59
CA GLU A 85 0.00 0.54 -3.24
C GLU A 85 0.75 -0.29 -2.19
N VAL A 86 0.04 -1.24 -1.57
CA VAL A 86 0.63 -2.21 -0.63
C VAL A 86 1.09 -3.43 -1.43
N TRP A 87 2.27 -3.33 -2.03
CA TRP A 87 2.86 -4.44 -2.77
C TRP A 87 3.26 -5.59 -1.83
N GLN A 88 2.72 -6.79 -2.09
CA GLN A 88 2.81 -7.91 -1.14
C GLN A 88 4.24 -8.38 -0.90
N SER A 89 5.09 -8.46 -1.93
CA SER A 89 6.44 -9.01 -1.80
C SER A 89 7.34 -8.04 -1.06
N ALA A 90 7.39 -6.78 -1.50
CA ALA A 90 8.26 -5.77 -0.89
C ALA A 90 7.76 -5.30 0.49
N PHE A 91 6.45 -5.11 0.65
CA PHE A 91 5.90 -4.35 1.78
C PHE A 91 4.95 -5.13 2.69
N GLY A 92 4.52 -6.33 2.30
CA GLY A 92 3.53 -7.11 3.07
C GLY A 92 3.93 -7.34 4.52
N LYS A 93 5.21 -7.61 4.78
CA LYS A 93 5.73 -7.79 6.15
C LYS A 93 5.58 -6.55 7.03
N SER A 94 5.89 -5.36 6.51
CA SER A 94 5.79 -4.10 7.26
C SER A 94 4.34 -3.68 7.45
N PHE A 95 3.50 -3.90 6.44
CA PHE A 95 2.06 -3.72 6.53
C PHE A 95 1.45 -4.60 7.63
N ASP A 96 1.70 -5.92 7.58
CA ASP A 96 1.19 -6.88 8.57
C ASP A 96 1.68 -6.53 9.97
N ALA A 97 2.97 -6.22 10.14
CA ALA A 97 3.53 -5.84 11.43
C ALA A 97 2.92 -4.56 12.02
N ALA A 98 2.53 -3.59 11.19
CA ALA A 98 1.85 -2.37 11.63
C ALA A 98 0.36 -2.64 11.93
N ARG A 99 -0.33 -3.39 11.07
CA ARG A 99 -1.72 -3.81 11.26
C ARG A 99 -1.91 -4.58 12.56
N ASP A 100 -1.05 -5.57 12.81
CA ASP A 100 -1.17 -6.46 13.97
C ASP A 100 -0.92 -5.74 15.30
N LYS A 101 -0.23 -4.60 15.29
CA LYS A 101 -0.10 -3.69 16.45
C LYS A 101 -1.35 -2.84 16.71
N GLY A 102 -2.29 -2.80 15.77
CA GLY A 102 -3.52 -2.00 15.83
C GLY A 102 -3.30 -0.52 15.50
N GLY A 103 -4.34 0.09 14.90
CA GLY A 103 -4.32 1.48 14.41
C GLY A 103 -4.24 1.61 12.89
N LEU A 104 -3.92 0.51 12.19
CA LEU A 104 -3.99 0.39 10.73
C LEU A 104 -5.06 -0.64 10.36
N LEU A 105 -5.85 -0.34 9.33
CA LEU A 105 -6.88 -1.24 8.81
C LEU A 105 -6.52 -1.71 7.40
N ASP A 106 -6.78 -2.98 7.13
CA ASP A 106 -6.75 -3.54 5.78
C ASP A 106 -8.08 -3.22 5.08
N TRP A 107 -8.02 -2.46 3.99
CA TRP A 107 -9.20 -1.98 3.27
C TRP A 107 -9.47 -2.74 1.96
N GLY A 108 -8.82 -3.89 1.78
CA GLY A 108 -9.00 -4.79 0.65
C GLY A 108 -8.02 -4.55 -0.50
N ASP A 109 -8.19 -5.37 -1.54
CA ASP A 109 -7.25 -5.46 -2.65
C ASP A 109 -7.71 -4.66 -3.87
N HIS A 110 -6.73 -4.12 -4.60
CA HIS A 110 -6.95 -3.77 -6.00
C HIS A 110 -7.22 -5.05 -6.83
N GLU A 111 -7.98 -4.93 -7.92
CA GLU A 111 -8.10 -5.98 -8.94
C GLU A 111 -6.82 -6.10 -9.79
N ALA A 112 -5.69 -6.32 -9.11
CA ALA A 112 -4.36 -6.42 -9.67
C ALA A 112 -3.64 -7.66 -9.12
N ARG A 113 -2.73 -8.20 -9.92
CA ARG A 113 -1.78 -9.22 -9.48
C ARG A 113 -0.39 -8.62 -9.61
N THR A 114 0.41 -8.79 -8.57
CA THR A 114 1.73 -8.20 -8.46
C THR A 114 2.80 -9.27 -8.52
N LEU A 115 3.91 -8.96 -9.19
CA LEU A 115 5.14 -9.75 -9.17
C LEU A 115 6.30 -8.79 -9.00
N GLU A 116 7.05 -8.94 -7.93
CA GLU A 116 8.28 -8.20 -7.65
C GLU A 116 9.37 -9.24 -7.44
N ASP A 117 10.23 -9.38 -8.45
CA ASP A 117 11.30 -10.38 -8.47
C ASP A 117 12.41 -9.92 -9.42
N MET A 118 13.45 -10.72 -9.51
CA MET A 118 14.50 -10.54 -10.50
C MET A 118 13.95 -10.70 -11.91
N GLY A 119 14.09 -9.61 -12.67
CA GLY A 119 13.92 -9.62 -14.11
C GLY A 119 15.25 -9.63 -14.84
N PHE A 120 15.28 -10.31 -15.97
CA PHE A 120 16.33 -10.16 -16.97
C PHE A 120 15.69 -9.90 -18.35
N PRO A 121 16.37 -9.15 -19.23
CA PRO A 121 15.82 -8.86 -20.55
C PRO A 121 15.92 -10.10 -21.47
N ASN A 122 14.91 -10.29 -22.35
CA ASN A 122 14.80 -11.47 -23.22
C ASN A 122 16.06 -11.79 -24.03
N TRP A 123 16.84 -10.78 -24.42
CA TRP A 123 18.07 -10.98 -25.19
C TRP A 123 19.13 -11.82 -24.47
N VAL A 124 19.06 -11.94 -23.15
CA VAL A 124 19.91 -12.88 -22.38
C VAL A 124 19.65 -14.33 -22.80
N MET A 125 18.38 -14.67 -23.02
CA MET A 125 17.98 -15.98 -23.54
C MET A 125 18.24 -16.06 -25.05
N ASP A 126 17.86 -15.05 -25.81
CA ASP A 126 17.97 -15.08 -27.28
C ASP A 126 19.42 -15.24 -27.76
N LYS A 127 20.37 -14.67 -27.01
CA LYS A 127 21.81 -14.78 -27.28
C LYS A 127 22.47 -15.98 -26.59
N GLY A 128 21.71 -16.81 -25.86
CA GLY A 128 22.22 -17.98 -25.16
C GLY A 128 23.25 -17.65 -24.08
N LEU A 129 23.16 -16.49 -23.44
CA LEU A 129 24.17 -16.03 -22.47
C LEU A 129 24.06 -16.74 -21.12
N CYS A 130 22.87 -17.16 -20.73
CA CYS A 130 22.70 -17.97 -19.54
C CYS A 130 21.70 -19.11 -19.82
N PRO A 131 22.16 -20.19 -20.48
CA PRO A 131 21.33 -21.37 -20.69
C PRO A 131 20.83 -21.93 -19.35
N GLY A 132 19.52 -22.17 -19.25
CA GLY A 132 18.88 -22.66 -18.02
C GLY A 132 18.01 -21.62 -17.30
N LEU A 133 18.16 -20.32 -17.61
CA LEU A 133 17.13 -19.35 -17.23
C LEU A 133 15.77 -19.73 -17.86
N PRO A 134 14.65 -19.50 -17.17
CA PRO A 134 14.49 -18.68 -15.95
C PRO A 134 14.71 -19.43 -14.62
N ASN A 135 15.22 -20.67 -14.59
CA ASN A 135 15.56 -21.31 -13.32
C ASN A 135 16.74 -20.56 -12.66
N TRP A 136 16.52 -20.01 -11.47
CA TRP A 136 17.51 -19.22 -10.72
C TRP A 136 18.81 -20.00 -10.47
N GLU A 137 18.77 -21.33 -10.40
CA GLU A 137 19.96 -22.15 -10.20
C GLU A 137 20.96 -22.05 -11.37
N ALA A 138 20.50 -21.65 -12.56
CA ALA A 138 21.39 -21.36 -13.70
C ALA A 138 22.39 -20.23 -13.36
N LEU A 139 22.00 -19.28 -12.51
CA LEU A 139 22.85 -18.17 -12.06
C LEU A 139 24.02 -18.64 -11.18
N LYS A 140 23.94 -19.83 -10.57
CA LYS A 140 25.04 -20.42 -9.81
C LYS A 140 26.22 -20.83 -10.71
N SER A 141 25.99 -21.01 -12.01
CA SER A 141 27.04 -21.34 -12.97
C SER A 141 28.02 -20.18 -13.14
N PRO A 142 29.34 -20.39 -12.98
CA PRO A 142 30.33 -19.35 -13.23
C PRO A 142 30.28 -18.79 -14.66
N ALA A 143 29.91 -19.62 -15.64
CA ALA A 143 29.76 -19.20 -17.02
C ALA A 143 28.59 -18.22 -17.20
N CYS A 144 27.47 -18.47 -16.51
CA CYS A 144 26.34 -17.56 -16.50
C CYS A 144 26.64 -16.28 -15.71
N ALA A 145 27.16 -16.41 -14.47
CA ALA A 145 27.49 -15.28 -13.61
C ALA A 145 28.48 -14.30 -14.27
N LYS A 146 29.44 -14.81 -15.05
CA LYS A 146 30.41 -13.99 -15.80
C LYS A 146 29.73 -13.05 -16.81
N ASN A 147 28.59 -13.42 -17.37
CA ASN A 147 27.85 -12.55 -18.31
C ASN A 147 27.16 -11.37 -17.62
N PHE A 148 27.07 -11.38 -16.29
CA PHE A 148 26.53 -10.29 -15.47
C PHE A 148 27.60 -9.57 -14.66
N ALA A 149 28.88 -9.91 -14.82
CA ALA A 149 29.96 -9.27 -14.07
C ALA A 149 30.22 -7.85 -14.57
N THR A 150 30.58 -6.96 -13.64
CA THR A 150 31.01 -5.58 -13.94
C THR A 150 32.44 -5.34 -13.47
N PRO A 151 33.12 -4.28 -13.94
CA PRO A 151 34.52 -4.05 -13.60
C PRO A 151 34.81 -3.99 -12.09
N ASP A 152 33.82 -3.58 -11.30
CA ASP A 152 33.85 -3.41 -9.86
C ASP A 152 33.28 -4.61 -9.07
N SER A 153 32.75 -5.65 -9.72
CA SER A 153 32.11 -6.78 -9.02
C SER A 153 33.07 -7.86 -8.53
N GLY A 154 34.39 -7.68 -8.71
CA GLY A 154 35.38 -8.68 -8.31
C GLY A 154 35.23 -10.03 -9.03
N GLY A 155 34.66 -10.03 -10.23
CA GLY A 155 34.39 -11.23 -11.02
C GLY A 155 33.08 -11.96 -10.68
N LYS A 156 32.29 -11.46 -9.72
CA LYS A 156 30.93 -11.96 -9.43
C LYS A 156 29.92 -11.39 -10.43
N GLY A 157 28.81 -12.10 -10.65
CA GLY A 157 27.65 -11.49 -11.33
C GLY A 157 27.08 -10.36 -10.48
N ARG A 158 26.73 -9.23 -11.08
CA ARG A 158 26.15 -8.09 -10.37
C ARG A 158 24.63 -8.18 -10.37
N TRP A 159 24.05 -8.16 -9.18
CA TRP A 159 22.62 -7.96 -8.98
C TRP A 159 22.34 -6.48 -8.81
N LEU A 160 21.55 -5.88 -9.71
CA LEU A 160 21.12 -4.49 -9.57
C LEU A 160 19.70 -4.47 -9.04
N GLU A 161 19.57 -4.27 -7.74
CA GLU A 161 18.29 -4.24 -7.05
C GLU A 161 17.64 -2.85 -7.08
N GLY A 162 16.37 -2.80 -6.67
CA GLY A 162 15.71 -1.54 -6.34
C GLY A 162 16.36 -0.83 -5.14
N PRO A 163 15.89 0.37 -4.79
CA PRO A 163 16.32 1.09 -3.60
C PRO A 163 16.31 0.22 -2.34
N GLN A 164 17.31 0.41 -1.47
CA GLN A 164 17.39 -0.29 -0.18
C GLN A 164 16.15 -0.03 0.70
N SER A 165 15.55 1.15 0.59
CA SER A 165 14.30 1.48 1.28
C SER A 165 13.11 0.61 0.86
N TRP A 166 13.22 -0.18 -0.21
CA TRP A 166 12.17 -1.11 -0.62
C TRP A 166 12.34 -2.47 0.02
N HIS A 167 13.53 -3.06 -0.07
CA HIS A 167 13.72 -4.48 0.31
C HIS A 167 14.51 -4.67 1.61
N GLN A 168 15.05 -3.59 2.17
CA GLN A 168 15.90 -3.56 3.37
C GLN A 168 17.22 -4.35 3.18
N ASP A 169 17.15 -5.67 3.28
CA ASP A 169 18.29 -6.56 3.10
C ASP A 169 18.42 -6.87 1.60
N LEU A 170 19.47 -6.32 0.98
CA LEU A 170 19.73 -6.48 -0.45
C LEU A 170 20.54 -7.76 -0.73
N MET A 171 20.43 -8.27 -1.95
CA MET A 171 21.25 -9.38 -2.43
C MET A 171 22.75 -8.99 -2.45
N PRO A 172 23.65 -9.85 -1.93
CA PRO A 172 25.08 -9.55 -1.77
C PRO A 172 25.93 -9.71 -3.04
#